data_AF-A0A1Z8VXJ6-F1
#
_entry.id   AF-A0A1Z8VXJ6-F1
#
_cell.length_a   1.000
_cell.length_b   1.000
_cell.length_c   1.000
_cell.angle_alpha   90.00
_cell.angle_beta   90.00
_cell.angle_gamma   90.00
#
_symmetry.space_group_name_H-M   'P 1'
#
loop_
_entity.id
_entity.type
_entity.pdbx_description
1 polymer ?
#
loop_
_entity_poly.entity_id
_entity_poly.type
_entity_poly.pdbx_seq_one_letter_code
_entity_poly.pdbx_strand_id
1 'polypeptide(L)'
;MNPKKLAKDSKYAKFDLDGDNVVTDEEIALEERMIRLENADKMQDQQRMICWVSSISSIALIALAMSPIIPLERIDMVTALLSTYVVANLGIVASFMAATAWTRHKENGN
;
A
#
# COMPACT_ATOMS: atom_id res chain seq x y z
N MET A 1 -27.72 16.34 -32.73
CA MET A 1 -26.47 17.11 -32.64
C MET A 1 -25.33 16.17 -33.01
N ASN A 2 -24.42 16.58 -33.88
CA ASN A 2 -23.30 15.71 -34.31
C ASN A 2 -22.23 15.69 -33.19
N PRO A 3 -21.72 14.53 -32.75
CA PRO A 3 -20.74 14.46 -31.67
C PRO A 3 -19.43 15.15 -32.07
N LYS A 4 -18.83 15.88 -31.11
CA LYS A 4 -17.56 16.58 -31.33
C LYS A 4 -16.42 15.58 -31.27
N LYS A 5 -15.62 15.52 -32.34
CA LYS A 5 -14.45 14.65 -32.45
C LYS A 5 -13.22 15.31 -31.83
N LEU A 6 -12.38 14.50 -31.18
CA LEU A 6 -11.13 14.88 -30.54
C LEU A 6 -10.06 15.23 -31.58
N ALA A 7 -9.21 16.19 -31.22
CA ALA A 7 -8.01 16.50 -32.00
C ALA A 7 -6.91 15.45 -31.73
N LYS A 8 -6.06 15.18 -32.74
CA LYS A 8 -4.99 14.17 -32.69
C LYS A 8 -4.00 14.29 -31.53
N ASP A 9 -3.85 15.48 -30.94
CA ASP A 9 -2.99 15.76 -29.77
C ASP A 9 -3.80 16.16 -28.52
N SER A 10 -5.07 15.76 -28.44
CA SER A 10 -5.90 16.05 -27.28
C SER A 10 -5.38 15.30 -26.05
N LYS A 11 -5.24 16.00 -24.92
CA LYS A 11 -4.97 15.41 -23.60
C LYS A 11 -5.99 14.33 -23.22
N TYR A 12 -7.16 14.34 -23.87
CA TYR A 12 -8.24 13.40 -23.65
C TYR A 12 -8.21 12.16 -24.54
N ALA A 13 -7.31 12.08 -25.53
CA ALA A 13 -7.15 10.91 -26.39
C ALA A 13 -6.75 9.63 -25.63
N LYS A 14 -6.26 9.77 -24.39
CA LYS A 14 -5.97 8.64 -23.49
C LYS A 14 -7.22 7.98 -22.89
N PHE A 15 -8.35 8.70 -22.86
CA PHE A 15 -9.63 8.21 -22.36
C PHE A 15 -10.48 7.60 -23.49
N ASP A 16 -10.06 7.73 -24.76
CA ASP A 16 -10.70 7.13 -25.94
C ASP A 16 -10.22 5.68 -26.04
N LEU A 17 -11.06 4.76 -25.54
CA LEU A 17 -10.73 3.35 -25.37
C LEU A 17 -11.06 2.53 -26.63
N ASP A 18 -12.01 3.00 -27.44
CA ASP A 18 -12.43 2.32 -28.68
C ASP A 18 -11.82 2.93 -29.96
N GLY A 19 -11.18 4.10 -29.86
CA GLY A 19 -10.46 4.76 -30.93
C GLY A 19 -11.35 5.52 -31.92
N ASP A 20 -12.60 5.81 -31.57
CA ASP A 20 -13.55 6.49 -32.43
C ASP A 20 -13.39 8.03 -32.47
N ASN A 21 -12.43 8.56 -31.70
CA ASN A 21 -12.14 9.98 -31.48
C ASN A 21 -13.26 10.73 -30.74
N VAL A 22 -14.13 10.06 -30.00
CA VAL A 22 -15.21 10.64 -29.21
C VAL A 22 -15.21 10.00 -27.82
N VAL A 23 -14.64 10.69 -26.84
CA VAL A 23 -14.71 10.22 -25.45
C VAL A 23 -16.15 10.30 -24.95
N THR A 24 -16.69 9.15 -24.58
CA THR A 24 -18.01 8.97 -23.99
C THR A 24 -17.94 8.97 -22.46
N ASP A 25 -19.06 9.28 -21.80
CA ASP A 25 -19.15 9.24 -20.34
C ASP A 25 -18.89 7.82 -19.79
N GLU A 26 -19.22 6.79 -20.58
CA GLU A 26 -18.98 5.37 -20.26
C GLU A 26 -17.48 5.04 -20.21
N GLU A 27 -16.70 5.56 -21.16
CA GLU A 27 -15.25 5.38 -21.21
C GLU A 27 -14.54 6.06 -20.04
N ILE A 28 -14.96 7.27 -19.67
CA ILE A 28 -14.43 7.98 -18.49
C ILE A 28 -14.73 7.19 -17.21
N ALA A 29 -15.95 6.67 -17.07
CA ALA A 29 -16.33 5.87 -15.91
C ALA A 29 -15.56 4.54 -15.83
N LEU A 30 -15.25 3.93 -16.98
CA LEU A 30 -14.44 2.72 -17.05
C LEU A 30 -12.99 2.99 -16.64
N GLU A 31 -12.35 4.04 -17.16
CA GLU A 31 -10.98 4.40 -16.79
C GLU A 31 -10.88 4.74 -15.29
N GLU A 32 -11.84 5.48 -14.74
CA GLU A 32 -11.86 5.80 -13.31
C GLU A 32 -11.97 4.54 -12.44
N ARG A 33 -12.78 3.56 -12.87
CA ARG A 33 -12.89 2.27 -12.19
C ARG A 33 -11.58 1.48 -12.29
N MET A 34 -10.93 1.47 -13.45
CA MET A 34 -9.65 0.80 -13.66
C MET A 34 -8.55 1.40 -12.78
N ILE A 35 -8.42 2.73 -12.73
CA ILE A 35 -7.46 3.43 -11.88
C ILE A 35 -7.70 3.11 -10.39
N ARG A 36 -8.97 3.10 -9.96
CA ARG A 36 -9.31 2.72 -8.58
C ARG A 36 -8.90 1.28 -8.27
N LEU A 37 -9.14 0.35 -9.19
CA LEU A 37 -8.76 -1.06 -9.03
C LEU A 37 -7.24 -1.21 -8.91
N GLU A 38 -6.48 -0.54 -9.79
CA GLU A 38 -5.00 -0.57 -9.74
C GLU A 38 -4.45 0.03 -8.45
N ASN A 39 -5.03 1.14 -7.97
CA ASN A 39 -4.61 1.78 -6.73
C ASN A 39 -4.90 0.87 -5.52
N ALA A 40 -6.05 0.19 -5.52
CA ALA A 40 -6.39 -0.77 -4.48
C ALA A 40 -5.40 -1.95 -4.46
N ASP A 41 -5.06 -2.49 -5.62
CA ASP A 41 -4.11 -3.61 -5.74
C ASP A 41 -2.71 -3.21 -5.24
N LYS A 42 -2.19 -2.06 -5.70
CA LYS A 42 -0.92 -1.49 -5.21
C LYS A 42 -0.91 -1.30 -3.69
N MET A 43 -2.03 -0.86 -3.13
CA MET A 43 -2.15 -0.64 -1.69
C MET A 43 -2.17 -1.97 -0.91
N GLN A 44 -2.78 -3.03 -1.45
CA GLN A 44 -2.73 -4.37 -0.84
C GLN A 44 -1.30 -4.95 -0.87
N ASP A 45 -0.58 -4.77 -1.97
CA ASP A 45 0.82 -5.17 -2.08
C ASP A 45 1.71 -4.42 -1.08
N GLN A 46 1.49 -3.11 -0.92
CA GLN A 46 2.20 -2.33 0.09
C GLN A 46 1.94 -2.84 1.51
N GLN A 47 0.69 -3.14 1.88
CA GLN A 47 0.40 -3.72 3.19
C GLN A 47 1.09 -5.06 3.42
N ARG A 48 1.09 -5.92 2.39
CA ARG A 48 1.79 -7.21 2.44
C ARG A 48 3.29 -7.01 2.66
N MET A 49 3.90 -6.07 1.96
CA MET A 49 5.32 -5.74 2.14
C MET A 49 5.62 -5.17 3.53
N ILE A 50 4.79 -4.26 4.05
CA ILE A 50 4.96 -3.71 5.41
C ILE A 50 4.94 -4.85 6.45
N CYS A 51 3.99 -5.77 6.32
CA CYS A 51 3.86 -6.92 7.22
C CYS A 51 5.08 -7.86 7.14
N TRP A 52 5.54 -8.17 5.93
CA TRP A 52 6.72 -9.01 5.72
C TRP A 52 7.99 -8.38 6.26
N VAL A 53 8.22 -7.10 5.97
CA VAL A 53 9.42 -6.38 6.44
C VAL A 53 9.44 -6.31 7.96
N SER A 54 8.31 -6.01 8.59
CA SER A 54 8.16 -6.00 10.06
C SER A 54 8.38 -7.36 10.70
N SER A 55 7.82 -8.43 10.11
CA SER A 55 7.96 -9.79 10.61
C SER A 55 9.41 -10.26 10.51
N ILE A 56 10.03 -10.06 9.34
CA ILE A 56 11.41 -10.45 9.09
C ILE A 56 12.37 -9.63 9.97
N SER A 57 12.14 -8.32 10.14
CA SER A 57 13.00 -7.49 10.98
C SER A 57 12.94 -7.91 12.45
N SER A 58 11.75 -8.21 12.96
CA SER A 58 11.56 -8.69 14.33
C SER A 58 12.22 -10.05 14.56
N ILE A 59 12.03 -11.00 13.63
CA ILE A 59 12.67 -12.32 13.68
C ILE A 59 14.20 -12.19 13.62
N ALA A 60 14.72 -11.37 12.71
CA ALA A 60 16.16 -11.17 12.55
C ALA A 60 16.79 -10.55 13.81
N LEU A 61 16.13 -9.59 14.44
CA LEU A 61 16.62 -8.99 15.68
C LEU A 61 16.57 -9.96 16.86
N ILE A 62 15.54 -10.80 16.96
CA ILE A 62 15.48 -11.87 17.97
C ILE A 62 16.61 -12.88 17.74
N ALA A 63 16.82 -13.31 16.50
CA ALA A 63 17.91 -14.23 16.15
C ALA A 63 19.29 -13.63 16.45
N LEU A 64 19.49 -12.33 16.18
CA LEU A 64 20.70 -11.61 16.54
C LEU A 64 20.90 -11.53 18.05
N ALA A 65 19.83 -11.29 18.81
CA ALA A 65 19.88 -11.26 20.27
C ALA A 65 20.25 -12.61 20.89
N MET A 66 19.82 -13.70 20.27
CA MET A 66 20.18 -15.07 20.68
C MET A 66 21.54 -15.54 20.15
N SER A 67 22.17 -14.78 19.25
CA SER A 67 23.45 -15.14 18.66
C SER A 67 24.59 -14.99 19.69
N PRO A 68 25.69 -15.76 19.56
CA PRO A 68 26.85 -15.64 20.46
C PRO A 68 27.63 -14.31 20.30
N ILE A 69 27.18 -13.43 19.41
CA ILE A 69 27.80 -12.11 19.16
C ILE A 69 27.57 -11.16 20.34
N ILE A 70 26.50 -11.36 21.10
CA ILE A 70 26.14 -10.49 22.24
C ILE A 70 26.74 -11.06 23.53
N PRO A 71 27.57 -10.29 24.26
CA PRO A 71 28.08 -10.71 25.55
C PRO A 71 26.96 -10.86 26.59
N LEU A 72 27.07 -11.87 27.47
CA LEU A 72 26.12 -12.12 28.55
C LEU A 72 25.90 -10.90 29.45
N GLU A 73 26.93 -10.07 29.64
CA GLU A 73 26.86 -8.82 30.42
C GLU A 73 25.86 -7.80 29.87
N ARG A 74 25.54 -7.88 28.57
CA ARG A 74 24.63 -6.94 27.89
C ARG A 74 23.26 -7.55 27.59
N ILE A 75 23.02 -8.80 27.98
CA ILE A 75 21.82 -9.54 27.57
C ILE A 75 20.53 -8.92 28.11
N ASP A 76 20.54 -8.45 29.35
CA ASP A 76 19.38 -7.81 29.98
C ASP A 76 19.04 -6.49 29.28
N MET A 77 20.05 -5.67 28.99
CA MET A 77 19.88 -4.41 28.27
C MET A 77 19.35 -4.64 26.86
N VAL A 78 19.94 -5.60 26.12
CA VAL A 78 19.51 -5.92 24.75
C VAL A 78 18.09 -6.47 24.73
N THR A 79 17.74 -7.36 25.66
CA THR A 79 16.39 -7.95 25.73
C THR A 79 15.34 -6.90 26.04
N ALA A 80 15.63 -5.95 26.94
CA ALA A 80 14.75 -4.83 27.22
C ALA A 80 14.51 -3.95 25.98
N LEU A 81 15.58 -3.55 25.28
CA LEU A 81 15.49 -2.74 24.07
C LEU A 81 14.75 -3.48 22.94
N LEU A 82 15.01 -4.77 22.76
CA LEU A 82 14.36 -5.61 21.76
C LEU A 82 12.85 -5.70 22.03
N SER A 83 12.46 -5.89 23.28
CA SER A 83 11.05 -5.95 23.66
C SER A 83 10.32 -4.64 23.35
N THR A 84 10.93 -3.49 23.66
CA THR A 84 10.39 -2.17 23.31
C THR A 84 10.31 -1.99 21.79
N TYR A 85 11.32 -2.41 21.04
CA TYR A 85 11.32 -2.34 19.58
C TYR A 85 10.18 -3.16 18.97
N VAL A 86 9.98 -4.40 19.40
CA VAL A 86 8.93 -5.28 18.86
C VAL A 86 7.54 -4.68 19.11
N VAL A 87 7.31 -4.15 20.31
CA VAL A 87 6.04 -3.47 20.64
C VAL A 87 5.83 -2.22 19.79
N ALA A 88 6.87 -1.39 19.63
CA ALA A 88 6.80 -0.21 18.78
C ALA A 88 6.55 -0.56 17.31
N ASN A 89 7.23 -1.59 16.79
CA ASN A 89 7.08 -2.07 15.43
C ASN A 89 5.66 -2.59 15.17
N LEU A 90 5.10 -3.36 16.11
CA LEU A 90 3.70 -3.79 16.08
C LEU A 90 2.75 -2.58 16.06
N GLY A 91 2.98 -1.57 16.91
CA GLY A 91 2.16 -0.37 16.97
C GLY A 91 2.15 0.43 15.66
N ILE A 92 3.30 0.53 14.99
CA ILE A 92 3.42 1.17 13.67
C ILE A 92 2.60 0.39 12.65
N VAL A 93 2.83 -0.93 12.52
CA VAL A 93 2.11 -1.77 11.54
C VAL A 93 0.60 -1.73 11.78
N ALA A 94 0.17 -1.87 13.04
CA ALA A 94 -1.24 -1.80 13.40
C ALA A 94 -1.87 -0.46 13.03
N SER A 95 -1.16 0.65 13.25
CA SER A 95 -1.63 2.00 12.91
C SER A 95 -1.80 2.18 11.40
N PHE A 96 -0.82 1.73 10.59
CA PHE A 96 -0.93 1.79 9.13
C PHE A 96 -2.03 0.88 8.58
N MET A 97 -2.18 -0.34 9.12
CA MET A 97 -3.25 -1.25 8.73
C MET A 97 -4.63 -0.69 9.12
N ALA A 98 -4.78 -0.13 10.32
CA ALA A 98 -6.01 0.49 10.78
C ALA A 98 -6.39 1.71 9.93
N ALA A 99 -5.43 2.61 9.66
CA ALA A 99 -5.65 3.75 8.78
C ALA A 99 -6.09 3.31 7.38
N THR A 100 -5.47 2.25 6.84
CA THR A 100 -5.85 1.77 5.50
C THR A 100 -7.21 1.06 5.49
N ALA A 101 -7.53 0.30 6.53
CA ALA A 101 -8.86 -0.31 6.69
C ALA A 101 -9.95 0.76 6.79
N TRP A 102 -9.70 1.85 7.52
CA TRP A 102 -10.60 2.99 7.62
C TRP A 102 -10.84 3.66 6.25
N THR A 103 -9.77 3.93 5.50
CA THR A 103 -9.88 4.51 4.15
C THR A 103 -10.68 3.61 3.21
N ARG A 104 -10.41 2.29 3.22
CA ARG A 104 -11.17 1.31 2.41
C ARG A 104 -12.64 1.22 2.82
N HIS A 105 -12.95 1.30 4.11
CA HIS A 105 -14.33 1.34 4.58
C HIS A 105 -15.06 2.57 4.04
N LYS A 106 -14.42 3.74 4.04
CA LYS A 106 -14.98 4.98 3.47
C LYS A 106 -15.18 4.89 1.96
N GLU A 107 -14.32 4.18 1.22
CA GLU A 107 -14.44 4.02 -0.23
C GLU A 107 -15.52 3.00 -0.64
N ASN A 108 -15.77 1.98 0.19
CA ASN A 108 -16.69 0.88 -0.12
C ASN A 108 -18.15 1.08 0.36
N GLY A 109 -18.43 2.11 1.16
CA GLY A 109 -19.79 2.37 1.65
C GLY A 109 -20.03 3.85 1.94
N ASN A 110 -20.94 4.45 1.17
CA ASN A 110 -21.56 5.78 1.32
C ASN A 110 -20.70 6.90 1.91
#